data_AF-A0A0E2YWI7-F1
#
_entry.id   AF-A0A0E2YWI7-F1
#
_cell.length_a   1.000
_cell.length_b   1.000
_cell.length_c   1.000
_cell.angle_alpha   90.00
_cell.angle_beta   90.00
_cell.angle_gamma   90.00
#
_symmetry.space_group_name_H-M   'P 1'
#
loop_
_entity.id
_entity.type
_entity.pdbx_description
1 polymer ?
#
loop_
_entity_poly.entity_id
_entity_poly.type
_entity_poly.pdbx_seq_one_letter_code
_entity_poly.pdbx_strand_id
1 'polypeptide(L)' 'EALGAPFSNDDFDTIGGLVLNKFGRLPNRGENVVIGHFKFTVQRVDSRRLHVLKVEKLAAEAEIPAE' A
#
# COMPACT_ATOMS: atom_id res chain seq x y z
N GLU A 1 -3.39 -33.80 -3.48
CA GLU A 1 -3.56 -32.60 -4.33
C GLU A 1 -5.01 -32.14 -4.27
N ALA A 2 -5.24 -30.84 -4.13
CA ALA A 2 -6.53 -30.20 -4.36
C ALA A 2 -6.28 -28.73 -4.72
N LEU A 3 -6.29 -28.43 -6.03
CA LEU A 3 -6.39 -27.09 -6.60
C LEU A 3 -7.88 -26.79 -6.73
N GLY A 4 -8.46 -26.10 -5.76
CA GLY A 4 -9.92 -25.95 -5.67
C GLY A 4 -10.34 -24.77 -4.82
N ALA A 5 -9.72 -23.60 -5.02
CA ALA A 5 -10.20 -22.36 -4.42
C ALA A 5 -10.58 -21.38 -5.55
N PRO A 6 -11.80 -20.82 -5.54
CA PRO A 6 -12.06 -19.63 -6.32
C PRO A 6 -11.15 -18.54 -5.74
N PHE A 7 -10.14 -18.10 -6.50
CA PHE A 7 -9.28 -16.99 -6.10
C PHE A 7 -10.15 -15.72 -6.04
N SER A 8 -10.73 -15.46 -4.86
CA SER A 8 -11.58 -14.31 -4.58
C SER A 8 -10.72 -13.10 -4.19
N ASN A 9 -10.26 -12.39 -5.22
CA ASN A 9 -10.33 -10.94 -5.44
C ASN A 9 -9.87 -9.89 -4.40
N ASP A 10 -9.11 -10.23 -3.35
CA ASP A 10 -8.38 -9.22 -2.53
C ASP A 10 -7.15 -9.88 -1.85
N ASP A 11 -6.17 -10.29 -2.66
CA ASP A 11 -5.02 -11.15 -2.28
C ASP A 11 -3.93 -10.44 -1.45
N PHE A 12 -4.27 -9.63 -0.45
CA PHE A 12 -3.28 -8.96 0.39
C PHE A 12 -3.55 -9.12 1.90
N ASP A 13 -2.82 -10.05 2.53
CA ASP A 13 -2.86 -10.25 3.98
C ASP A 13 -2.17 -9.13 4.79
N THR A 14 -1.39 -8.25 4.14
CA THR A 14 -0.60 -7.22 4.82
C THR A 14 -0.53 -5.90 4.04
N ILE A 15 -0.39 -4.80 4.77
CA ILE A 15 -0.13 -3.46 4.20
C ILE A 15 1.15 -3.47 3.34
N GLY A 16 2.18 -4.23 3.74
CA GLY A 16 3.41 -4.38 2.96
C GLY A 16 3.17 -5.04 1.62
N GLY A 17 2.34 -6.10 1.57
CA GLY A 17 1.94 -6.77 0.34
C GLY A 17 1.15 -5.84 -0.58
N LEU A 18 0.19 -5.09 -0.04
CA LEU A 18 -0.58 -4.10 -0.78
C LEU A 18 0.32 -3.01 -1.40
N VAL A 19 1.25 -2.45 -0.62
CA VAL A 19 2.17 -1.42 -1.10
C VAL A 19 3.14 -1.97 -2.15
N LEU A 20 3.70 -3.16 -1.94
CA LEU A 20 4.56 -3.82 -2.95
C LEU A 20 3.83 -4.11 -4.25
N ASN A 21 2.57 -4.57 -4.15
CA ASN A 21 1.75 -4.83 -5.33
C ASN A 21 1.50 -3.54 -6.12
N LYS A 22 1.18 -2.43 -5.45
CA LYS A 22 1.02 -1.13 -6.12
C LYS A 22 2.31 -0.64 -6.77
N PHE A 23 3.47 -0.93 -6.20
CA PHE A 23 4.75 -0.63 -6.85
C PHE A 23 5.10 -1.58 -8.00
N GLY A 24 4.61 -2.83 -7.98
CA GLY A 24 4.95 -3.87 -8.97
C GLY A 24 6.42 -4.35 -8.92
N ARG A 25 7.20 -3.82 -7.98
CA ARG A 25 8.62 -4.13 -7.73
C ARG A 25 8.96 -3.78 -6.29
N LEU A 26 10.15 -4.15 -5.86
CA LEU A 26 10.71 -3.65 -4.59
C LEU A 26 11.05 -2.15 -4.75
N PRO A 27 10.43 -1.25 -3.96
CA PRO A 27 10.72 0.18 -4.03
C PRO A 27 12.00 0.54 -3.29
N ASN A 28 12.59 1.67 -3.63
CA ASN A 28 13.71 2.26 -2.92
C ASN A 28 13.23 3.13 -1.76
N ARG A 29 14.15 3.42 -0.82
CA ARG A 29 13.91 4.39 0.25
C ARG A 29 13.57 5.76 -0.33
N GLY A 30 12.53 6.40 0.21
CA GLY A 30 12.02 7.70 -0.20
C GLY A 30 10.95 7.65 -1.29
N GLU A 31 10.80 6.51 -1.99
CA GLU A 31 9.69 6.34 -2.92
C GLU A 31 8.35 6.29 -2.16
N ASN A 32 7.29 6.75 -2.82
CA ASN A 32 5.97 6.80 -2.22
C ASN A 32 4.87 6.41 -3.21
N VAL A 33 3.76 5.92 -2.67
CA VAL A 33 2.57 5.55 -3.42
C VAL A 33 1.33 6.03 -2.68
N VAL A 34 0.33 6.48 -3.43
CA VAL A 34 -0.96 6.88 -2.87
C VAL A 34 -1.97 5.76 -3.10
N ILE A 35 -2.64 5.35 -2.03
CA ILE A 35 -3.67 4.31 -2.05
C ILE A 35 -4.88 4.86 -1.27
N GLY A 36 -5.97 5.16 -2.00
CA GLY A 36 -7.11 5.87 -1.43
C GLY A 36 -6.71 7.26 -0.91
N HIS A 37 -7.08 7.57 0.34
CA HIS A 37 -6.73 8.82 1.02
C HIS A 37 -5.45 8.72 1.85
N PHE A 38 -4.58 7.74 1.58
CA PHE A 38 -3.32 7.56 2.28
C PHE A 38 -2.14 7.61 1.33
N LYS A 39 -1.10 8.32 1.74
CA LYS A 39 0.22 8.29 1.12
C LYS A 39 1.14 7.42 1.95
N PHE A 40 1.71 6.40 1.32
CA PHE A 40 2.70 5.50 1.90
C PHE A 40 4.09 5.88 1.37
N THR A 41 5.02 6.22 2.26
CA THR A 41 6.41 6.56 1.91
C THR A 41 7.36 5.53 2.50
N VAL A 42 8.27 5.00 1.69
CA VAL A 42 9.24 3.99 2.10
C VAL A 42 10.34 4.61 2.94
N GLN A 43 10.36 4.29 4.23
CA GLN A 43 11.39 4.78 5.15
C GLN A 43 12.57 3.82 5.23
N ARG A 44 12.28 2.51 5.24
CA ARG A 44 13.31 1.47 5.32
C ARG A 44 12.89 0.26 4.50
N VAL A 45 13.80 -0.16 3.62
CA VAL A 45 13.71 -1.32 2.75
C VAL A 45 15.09 -1.94 2.66
N ASP A 46 15.17 -3.27 2.60
CA ASP A 46 16.39 -3.98 2.25
C ASP A 46 16.25 -4.67 0.89
N SER A 47 17.20 -5.50 0.48
CA SER A 47 17.17 -6.16 -0.83
C SER A 47 15.98 -7.12 -1.07
N ARG A 48 15.18 -7.44 -0.05
CA ARG A 48 14.11 -8.45 -0.15
C ARG A 48 12.79 -8.02 0.48
N ARG A 49 12.79 -7.08 1.43
CA ARG A 49 11.60 -6.77 2.25
C ARG A 49 11.47 -5.27 2.56
N LEU A 50 10.23 -4.80 2.55
CA LEU A 50 9.83 -3.52 3.15
C LEU A 50 9.77 -3.69 4.68
N HIS A 51 10.44 -2.79 5.41
CA HIS A 51 10.48 -2.83 6.88
C HIS A 51 9.64 -1.73 7.51
N VAL A 52 9.78 -0.50 7.01
CA VAL A 52 9.14 0.67 7.62
C VAL A 52 8.54 1.53 6.53
N LEU A 53 7.26 1.83 6.69
CA LEU A 53 6.50 2.76 5.88
C LEU A 53 6.03 3.91 6.76
N LYS A 54 6.18 5.14 6.28
CA LYS A 54 5.48 6.29 6.82
C LYS A 54 4.13 6.38 6.12
N VAL A 55 3.06 6.49 6.90
CA VAL A 55 1.69 6.65 6.38
C VAL A 55 1.21 8.04 6.73
N GLU A 56 0.72 8.75 5.71
CA GLU A 56 0.15 10.09 5.86
C GLU A 56 -1.28 10.04 5.34
N LYS A 57 -2.25 10.42 6.17
CA LYS A 57 -3.61 10.65 5.69
C LYS A 57 -3.58 11.93 4.87
N LEU A 58 -3.84 11.80 3.57
CA LEU A 58 -4.17 12.93 2.75
C LEU A 58 -5.54 13.37 3.24
N ALA A 59 -5.63 14.60 3.77
CA ALA A 59 -6.94 15.18 4.00
C ALA A 59 -7.67 15.08 2.66
N ALA A 60 -8.78 14.34 2.63
CA ALA A 60 -9.76 14.60 1.60
C ALA A 60 -10.00 16.10 1.70
N GLU A 61 -9.82 16.82 0.58
CA GLU A 61 -10.31 18.18 0.44
C GLU A 61 -11.62 18.23 1.20
N ALA A 62 -11.66 19.05 2.25
CA ALA A 62 -12.72 19.04 3.24
C ALA A 62 -14.03 18.82 2.50
N GLU A 63 -14.83 17.83 2.94
CA GLU A 63 -16.25 17.86 2.69
C GLU A 63 -16.69 19.23 3.19
N ILE A 64 -16.74 20.21 2.28
CA ILE A 64 -17.33 21.51 2.52
C ILE A 64 -18.75 21.10 2.85
N PRO A 65 -19.24 21.30 4.09
CA PRO A 65 -20.66 21.13 4.34
C PRO A 65 -21.31 22.14 3.39
N ALA A 66 -21.98 21.63 2.37
CA ALA A 66 -22.83 22.44 1.54
C ALA A 66 -24.01 22.83 2.45
N GLU A 67 -23.88 24.04 3.01
CA GLU A 67 -24.91 24.84 3.70
C GLU A 67 -25.45 24.32 5.04
#